data_AF-A0A653WCY8-F1
#
_entry.id   AF-A0A653WCY8-F1
#
_cell.length_a   1.000
_cell.length_b   1.000
_cell.length_c   1.000
_cell.angle_alpha   90.00
_cell.angle_beta   90.00
_cell.angle_gamma   90.00
#
_symmetry.space_group_name_H-M   'P 1'
#
loop_
_entity.id
_entity.type
_entity.pdbx_description
1 polymer ?
#
loop_
_entity_poly.entity_id
_entity_poly.type
_entity_poly.pdbx_seq_one_letter_code
_entity_poly.pdbx_strand_id
1 'polypeptide(L)'
;MTVETLETAAHPLVTVDVVVPVKDDAALLRRCLRSLRAQHTRPASIIVVDNGSRDRAEVAAIAERYDAVLIDEPMPGIPAANAAGFDHATATVVARLDADCVPPPDWVTRITEAFTTDPELAALTGPAVFIDGPRLLRAPLAALYLGAYRFFVGAALAQVPIFGSNCAILRATWEEIAEAVHREDAELHDDLDVSAHLGLHRRVRFDRSLGMGISMRPFTDTGSLALRMRRGWSTLRVHWPEDLPAVRWFHRSRRLRAILPDAPSAPRTVPWRERSRLVRAVRLWRTRRPVTFREKVRYKMLRDRRPLIVTFADKAAVRDLVASRIGPHLLPRVYGILDDPHELRDLELPESYVVKPTHGSGAAIVVSSSARPDARLPTEAGSWEYRHVRPETVDRDRLVELANGWVSQLYGQGPNREWVYGRVPRRIIVEELLEGPDGGIPDDLKFFVFHGRCRYIQLDSGRFGRRTQDFFLPDWRHLPLSGGPAWADPEPSAPERLDEMIDLAERLAADTDFVRVDLYDLGDRIVFGELTSYPAGGESPFDPERYNAEFGSWWTVPRRYR
;
A
#
# COMPACT_ATOMS: atom_id res chain seq x y z
N MET A 1 -14.87 -0.87 -52.46
CA MET A 1 -13.48 -0.67 -52.02
C MET A 1 -13.56 0.06 -50.70
N THR A 2 -13.15 -0.46 -49.56
CA THR A 2 -12.28 -1.60 -49.24
C THR A 2 -12.63 -1.97 -47.80
N VAL A 3 -12.92 -3.24 -47.54
CA VAL A 3 -13.09 -3.76 -46.18
C VAL A 3 -11.66 -4.02 -45.67
N GLU A 4 -11.18 -3.21 -44.73
CA GLU A 4 -9.94 -3.50 -44.02
C GLU A 4 -10.21 -4.63 -43.03
N THR A 5 -9.80 -5.82 -43.42
CA THR A 5 -9.71 -7.01 -42.58
C THR A 5 -8.71 -6.73 -41.48
N LEU A 6 -9.16 -6.65 -40.23
CA LEU A 6 -8.29 -6.69 -39.05
C LEU A 6 -7.56 -8.03 -39.04
N GLU A 7 -6.29 -8.03 -39.43
CA GLU A 7 -5.38 -9.15 -39.20
C GLU A 7 -5.33 -9.42 -37.69
N THR A 8 -5.82 -10.59 -37.30
CA THR A 8 -5.65 -11.11 -35.95
C THR A 8 -4.15 -11.44 -35.80
N ALA A 9 -3.42 -10.62 -35.04
CA ALA A 9 -2.01 -10.88 -34.75
C ALA A 9 -1.86 -12.30 -34.18
N ALA A 10 -1.15 -13.17 -34.88
CA ALA A 10 -0.85 -14.52 -34.42
C ALA A 10 -0.02 -14.42 -33.13
N HIS A 11 -0.51 -14.99 -32.03
CA HIS A 11 0.28 -15.12 -30.81
C HIS A 11 1.54 -15.95 -31.11
N PRO A 12 2.74 -15.54 -30.65
CA PRO A 12 3.95 -16.32 -30.86
C PRO A 12 3.79 -17.71 -30.24
N LEU A 13 4.21 -18.75 -30.98
CA LEU A 13 4.16 -20.14 -30.53
C LEU A 13 5.01 -20.35 -29.27
N VAL A 14 4.40 -20.82 -28.18
CA VAL A 14 5.09 -21.17 -26.95
C VAL A 14 5.77 -22.53 -27.10
N THR A 15 7.11 -22.55 -27.09
CA THR A 15 7.92 -23.78 -27.05
C THR A 15 8.50 -24.00 -25.65
N VAL A 16 8.76 -25.27 -25.30
CA VAL A 16 9.26 -25.67 -23.97
C VAL A 16 10.52 -26.53 -24.09
N ASP A 17 11.62 -26.10 -23.49
CA ASP A 17 12.79 -26.94 -23.22
C ASP A 17 12.68 -27.53 -21.81
N VAL A 18 13.10 -28.79 -21.62
CA VAL A 18 13.05 -29.46 -20.32
C VAL A 18 14.46 -29.73 -19.82
N VAL A 19 14.85 -29.10 -18.72
CA VAL A 19 16.13 -29.26 -18.05
C VAL A 19 16.03 -30.34 -16.96
N VAL A 20 16.97 -31.29 -16.99
CA VAL A 20 17.07 -32.42 -16.06
C VAL A 20 18.48 -32.51 -15.50
N PRO A 21 18.76 -31.93 -14.33
CA PRO A 21 20.02 -32.13 -13.64
C PRO A 21 20.15 -33.58 -13.15
N VAL A 22 21.33 -34.18 -13.30
CA VAL A 22 21.61 -35.55 -12.87
C VAL A 22 22.99 -35.65 -12.22
N LYS A 23 23.06 -36.45 -11.14
CA LYS A 23 24.32 -36.87 -10.52
C LYS A 23 24.16 -38.27 -9.93
N ASP A 24 24.89 -39.24 -10.44
CA ASP A 24 24.90 -40.65 -9.98
C ASP A 24 23.52 -41.34 -9.98
N ASP A 25 22.59 -40.89 -10.84
CA ASP A 25 21.17 -41.29 -10.84
C ASP A 25 20.72 -41.88 -12.20
N ALA A 26 21.60 -42.55 -12.96
CA ALA A 26 21.32 -43.02 -14.33
C ALA A 26 20.04 -43.87 -14.46
N ALA A 27 19.78 -44.79 -13.51
CA ALA A 27 18.56 -45.60 -13.55
C ALA A 27 17.27 -44.76 -13.42
N LEU A 28 17.31 -43.70 -12.61
CA LEU A 28 16.20 -42.77 -12.41
C LEU A 28 16.04 -41.85 -13.62
N LEU A 29 17.16 -41.32 -14.14
CA LEU A 29 17.19 -40.54 -15.39
C LEU A 29 16.51 -41.30 -16.53
N ARG A 30 16.85 -42.58 -16.72
CA ARG A 30 16.22 -43.44 -17.75
C ARG A 30 14.70 -43.50 -17.61
N ARG A 31 14.18 -43.56 -16.37
CA ARG A 31 12.73 -43.57 -16.10
C ARG A 31 12.11 -42.21 -16.42
N CYS A 32 12.77 -41.14 -16.01
CA CYS A 32 12.34 -39.76 -16.24
C CYS A 32 12.27 -39.41 -17.74
N LEU A 33 13.33 -39.68 -18.50
CA LEU A 33 13.37 -39.45 -19.96
C LEU A 33 12.31 -40.28 -20.70
N ARG A 34 12.02 -41.49 -20.24
CA ARG A 34 10.92 -42.31 -20.79
C ARG A 34 9.55 -41.62 -20.62
N SER A 35 9.28 -41.01 -19.45
CA SER A 35 8.03 -40.25 -19.24
C SER A 35 7.99 -38.94 -20.02
N LEU A 36 9.13 -38.28 -20.23
CA LEU A 36 9.21 -37.10 -21.09
C LEU A 36 9.01 -37.45 -22.57
N ARG A 37 9.48 -38.61 -23.03
CA ARG A 37 9.22 -39.10 -24.39
C ARG A 37 7.74 -39.46 -24.62
N ALA A 38 7.01 -39.80 -23.55
CA ALA A 38 5.60 -40.19 -23.58
C ALA A 38 4.63 -38.99 -23.45
N GLN A 39 5.13 -37.75 -23.49
CA GLN A 39 4.27 -36.57 -23.42
C GLN A 39 3.38 -36.45 -24.67
N HIS A 40 2.12 -36.03 -24.47
CA HIS A 40 1.18 -35.74 -25.55
C HIS A 40 1.69 -34.61 -26.45
N THR A 41 2.23 -33.56 -25.83
CA THR A 41 2.95 -32.47 -26.51
C THR A 41 4.44 -32.68 -26.28
N ARG A 42 5.24 -32.77 -27.35
CA ARG A 42 6.67 -32.96 -27.21
C ARG A 42 7.35 -31.66 -26.78
N PRO A 43 8.32 -31.70 -25.84
CA PRO A 43 9.19 -30.56 -25.61
C PRO A 43 10.03 -30.28 -26.87
N ALA A 44 10.48 -29.04 -27.05
CA ALA A 44 11.35 -28.63 -28.14
C ALA A 44 12.71 -29.34 -28.03
N SER A 45 13.28 -29.36 -26.82
CA SER A 45 14.43 -30.20 -26.49
C SER A 45 14.35 -30.69 -25.04
N ILE A 46 15.09 -31.76 -24.76
CA ILE A 46 15.36 -32.22 -23.40
C ILE A 46 16.86 -32.03 -23.17
N ILE A 47 17.20 -31.30 -22.12
CA ILE A 47 18.57 -30.92 -21.76
C ILE A 47 18.92 -31.66 -20.47
N VAL A 48 19.80 -32.65 -20.56
CA VAL A 48 20.34 -33.38 -19.42
C VAL A 48 21.64 -32.72 -19.00
N VAL A 49 21.73 -32.28 -17.75
CA VAL A 49 22.95 -31.67 -17.21
C VAL A 49 23.61 -32.63 -16.24
N ASP A 50 24.72 -33.24 -16.66
CA ASP A 50 25.52 -34.15 -15.84
C ASP A 50 26.44 -33.35 -14.91
N ASN A 51 26.15 -33.40 -13.61
CA ASN A 51 26.89 -32.68 -12.58
C ASN A 51 28.00 -33.53 -11.94
N GLY A 52 28.82 -34.12 -12.81
CA GLY A 52 29.96 -34.95 -12.42
C GLY A 52 29.59 -36.34 -11.92
N SER A 53 28.69 -37.04 -12.61
CA SER A 53 28.33 -38.43 -12.31
C SER A 53 29.53 -39.38 -12.47
N ARG A 54 29.65 -40.35 -11.56
CA ARG A 54 30.67 -41.42 -11.64
C ARG A 54 30.38 -42.38 -12.79
N ASP A 55 29.11 -42.58 -13.11
CA ASP A 55 28.57 -43.40 -14.18
C ASP A 55 28.24 -42.58 -15.44
N ARG A 56 29.05 -41.54 -15.72
CA ARG A 56 28.91 -40.63 -16.87
C ARG A 56 28.64 -41.33 -18.20
N ALA A 57 29.34 -42.43 -18.49
CA ALA A 57 29.13 -43.16 -19.75
C ALA A 57 27.70 -43.73 -19.88
N GLU A 58 27.09 -44.16 -18.77
CA GLU A 58 25.70 -44.61 -18.74
C GLU A 58 24.74 -43.43 -18.90
N VAL A 59 25.00 -42.30 -18.23
CA VAL A 59 24.23 -41.06 -18.40
C VAL A 59 24.21 -40.60 -19.87
N ALA A 60 25.38 -40.59 -20.52
CA ALA A 60 25.50 -40.21 -21.93
C ALA A 60 24.74 -41.16 -22.86
N ALA A 61 24.88 -42.48 -22.66
CA ALA A 61 24.15 -43.47 -23.44
C ALA A 61 22.63 -43.36 -23.25
N ILE A 62 22.17 -42.97 -22.05
CA ILE A 62 20.75 -42.71 -21.78
C ILE A 62 20.29 -41.44 -22.49
N ALA A 63 21.04 -40.34 -22.40
CA ALA A 63 20.69 -39.08 -23.07
C ALA A 63 20.56 -39.28 -24.59
N GLU A 64 21.57 -39.91 -25.21
CA GLU A 64 21.57 -40.24 -26.64
C GLU A 64 20.34 -41.07 -27.03
N ARG A 65 20.02 -42.12 -26.27
CA ARG A 65 18.87 -43.00 -26.54
C ARG A 65 17.53 -42.28 -26.58
N TYR A 66 17.39 -41.19 -25.83
CA TYR A 66 16.14 -40.42 -25.74
C TYR A 66 16.18 -39.10 -26.50
N ASP A 67 17.15 -38.93 -27.42
CA ASP A 67 17.34 -37.71 -28.21
C ASP A 67 17.53 -36.46 -27.33
N ALA A 68 18.15 -36.61 -26.16
CA ALA A 68 18.40 -35.51 -25.23
C ALA A 68 19.80 -34.89 -25.44
N VAL A 69 19.89 -33.57 -25.31
CA VAL A 69 21.15 -32.84 -25.31
C VAL A 69 21.84 -33.06 -23.97
N LEU A 70 23.10 -33.53 -24.00
CA LEU A 70 23.90 -33.71 -22.80
C LEU A 70 24.83 -32.50 -22.60
N ILE A 71 24.81 -31.92 -21.40
CA ILE A 71 25.70 -30.85 -20.96
C ILE A 71 26.51 -31.33 -19.76
N ASP A 72 27.77 -30.95 -19.75
CA ASP A 72 28.71 -31.26 -18.67
C ASP A 72 28.89 -30.04 -17.78
N GLU A 73 28.49 -30.16 -16.51
CA GLU A 73 28.70 -29.10 -15.52
C GLU A 73 29.67 -29.59 -14.43
N PRO A 74 30.96 -29.19 -14.50
CA PRO A 74 31.97 -29.65 -13.56
C PRO A 74 31.83 -29.04 -12.16
N MET A 75 31.17 -27.88 -12.00
CA MET A 75 30.97 -27.23 -10.72
C MET A 75 29.96 -28.01 -9.87
N PRO A 76 30.34 -28.58 -8.71
CA PRO A 76 29.43 -29.40 -7.92
C PRO A 76 28.25 -28.59 -7.37
N GLY A 77 27.04 -29.12 -7.53
CA GLY A 77 25.84 -28.55 -6.91
C GLY A 77 24.67 -28.45 -7.88
N ILE A 78 23.46 -28.55 -7.31
CA ILE A 78 22.22 -28.32 -8.06
C ILE A 78 22.17 -26.89 -8.64
N PRO A 79 22.59 -25.81 -7.95
CA PRO A 79 22.54 -24.46 -8.51
C PRO A 79 23.33 -24.32 -9.82
N ALA A 80 24.57 -24.81 -9.87
CA ALA A 80 25.39 -24.80 -11.08
C ALA A 80 24.74 -25.60 -12.22
N ALA A 81 24.34 -26.85 -11.94
CA ALA A 81 23.74 -27.72 -12.94
C ALA A 81 22.41 -27.16 -13.49
N ASN A 82 21.60 -26.58 -12.61
CA ASN A 82 20.34 -25.95 -13.00
C ASN A 82 20.59 -24.75 -13.90
N ALA A 83 21.50 -23.86 -13.50
CA ALA A 83 21.85 -22.67 -14.25
C ALA A 83 22.43 -22.99 -15.63
N ALA A 84 23.35 -23.96 -15.72
CA ALA A 84 23.93 -24.40 -16.99
C ALA A 84 22.87 -24.92 -17.97
N GLY A 85 21.88 -25.66 -17.47
CA GLY A 85 20.76 -26.13 -18.29
C GLY A 85 19.84 -24.99 -18.75
N PHE A 86 19.57 -24.02 -17.87
CA PHE A 86 18.73 -22.88 -18.19
C PHE A 86 19.40 -21.92 -19.19
N ASP A 87 20.71 -21.72 -19.07
CA ASP A 87 21.51 -20.91 -20.01
C ASP A 87 21.58 -21.53 -21.40
N HIS A 88 21.53 -22.86 -21.50
CA HIS A 88 21.55 -23.57 -22.78
C HIS A 88 20.18 -23.60 -23.48
N ALA A 89 19.09 -23.43 -22.73
CA ALA A 89 17.75 -23.51 -23.29
C ALA A 89 17.49 -22.36 -24.28
N THR A 90 16.82 -22.67 -25.37
CA THR A 90 16.53 -21.72 -26.47
C THR A 90 15.02 -21.53 -26.70
N ALA A 91 14.20 -22.41 -26.16
CA ALA A 91 12.75 -22.32 -26.20
C ALA A 91 12.20 -21.09 -25.46
N THR A 92 10.93 -20.77 -25.68
CA THR A 92 10.26 -19.66 -24.99
C THR A 92 10.19 -19.88 -23.48
N VAL A 93 9.97 -21.12 -23.07
CA VAL A 93 9.83 -21.55 -21.67
C VAL A 93 10.87 -22.61 -21.36
N VAL A 94 11.49 -22.50 -20.18
CA VAL A 94 12.41 -23.50 -19.63
C VAL A 94 11.71 -24.19 -18.47
N ALA A 95 11.37 -25.46 -18.64
CA ALA A 95 10.80 -26.31 -17.61
C ALA A 95 11.90 -27.12 -16.92
N ARG A 96 11.71 -27.43 -15.64
CA ARG A 96 12.70 -28.16 -14.85
C ARG A 96 12.04 -29.21 -13.97
N LEU A 97 12.70 -30.37 -13.94
CA LEU A 97 12.39 -31.47 -13.03
C LEU A 97 13.69 -32.21 -12.65
N ASP A 98 13.65 -33.02 -11.60
CA ASP A 98 14.80 -33.82 -11.19
C ASP A 98 14.83 -35.17 -11.93
N ALA A 99 16.02 -35.80 -12.01
CA ALA A 99 16.19 -37.11 -12.64
C ALA A 99 15.30 -38.22 -12.04
N ASP A 100 14.78 -38.06 -10.82
CA ASP A 100 13.89 -39.02 -10.16
C ASP A 100 12.40 -38.76 -10.33
N CYS A 101 12.05 -37.72 -11.10
CA CYS A 101 10.69 -37.34 -11.39
C CYS A 101 10.03 -38.23 -12.46
N VAL A 102 8.71 -38.28 -12.44
CA VAL A 102 7.87 -38.93 -13.45
C VAL A 102 6.70 -37.98 -13.76
N PRO A 103 6.83 -37.09 -14.76
CA PRO A 103 5.73 -36.23 -15.18
C PRO A 103 4.57 -37.03 -15.77
N PRO A 104 3.31 -36.62 -15.55
CA PRO A 104 2.16 -37.19 -16.26
C PRO A 104 2.23 -36.86 -17.76
N PRO A 105 1.59 -37.64 -18.65
CA PRO A 105 1.68 -37.46 -20.10
C PRO A 105 1.25 -36.08 -20.63
N ASP A 106 0.50 -35.31 -19.85
CA ASP A 106 0.00 -33.98 -20.20
C ASP A 106 0.80 -32.83 -19.57
N TRP A 107 1.93 -33.10 -18.89
CA TRP A 107 2.71 -32.09 -18.17
C TRP A 107 3.21 -30.95 -19.08
N VAL A 108 3.85 -31.29 -20.20
CA VAL A 108 4.33 -30.28 -21.17
C VAL A 108 3.15 -29.53 -21.79
N THR A 109 2.06 -30.23 -22.11
CA THR A 109 0.83 -29.62 -22.64
C THR A 109 0.29 -28.55 -21.69
N ARG A 110 0.20 -28.86 -20.38
CA ARG A 110 -0.26 -27.91 -19.36
C ARG A 110 0.68 -26.71 -19.20
N ILE A 111 2.00 -26.92 -19.33
CA ILE A 111 2.96 -25.81 -19.31
C ILE A 111 2.74 -24.90 -20.53
N THR A 112 2.67 -25.47 -21.73
CA THR A 112 2.41 -24.72 -22.97
C THR A 112 1.10 -23.95 -22.87
N GLU A 113 0.00 -24.61 -22.47
CA GLU A 113 -1.31 -23.97 -22.28
C GLU A 113 -1.25 -22.84 -21.25
N ALA A 114 -0.54 -23.05 -20.14
CA ALA A 114 -0.40 -22.07 -19.07
C ALA A 114 0.24 -20.77 -19.53
N PHE A 115 1.37 -20.84 -20.24
CA PHE A 115 2.09 -19.67 -20.76
C PHE A 115 1.44 -19.09 -22.03
N THR A 116 0.69 -19.90 -22.80
CA THR A 116 -0.10 -19.40 -23.93
C THR A 116 -1.30 -18.57 -23.44
N THR A 117 -1.96 -19.02 -22.36
CA THR A 117 -3.18 -18.39 -21.84
C THR A 117 -2.90 -17.17 -20.96
N ASP A 118 -1.72 -17.09 -20.36
CA ASP A 118 -1.35 -16.05 -19.39
C ASP A 118 -0.03 -15.39 -19.81
N PRO A 119 -0.05 -14.38 -20.71
CA PRO A 119 1.16 -13.73 -21.23
C PRO A 119 2.01 -13.02 -20.17
N GLU A 120 1.44 -12.70 -19.00
CA GLU A 120 2.16 -12.09 -17.88
C GLU A 120 2.84 -13.12 -16.97
N LEU A 121 2.60 -14.42 -17.19
CA LEU A 121 3.11 -15.49 -16.35
C LEU A 121 4.63 -15.58 -16.52
N ALA A 122 5.37 -15.34 -15.44
CA ALA A 122 6.82 -15.43 -15.44
C ALA A 122 7.31 -16.82 -15.03
N ALA A 123 6.60 -17.47 -14.10
CA ALA A 123 6.91 -18.82 -13.65
C ALA A 123 5.66 -19.61 -13.22
N LEU A 124 5.73 -20.91 -13.42
CA LEU A 124 4.70 -21.89 -13.09
C LEU A 124 5.30 -22.97 -12.18
N THR A 125 4.54 -23.42 -11.19
CA THR A 125 4.91 -24.52 -10.29
C THR A 125 3.68 -25.32 -9.91
N GLY A 126 3.84 -26.55 -9.44
CA GLY A 126 2.72 -27.42 -9.11
C GLY A 126 3.00 -28.41 -7.98
N PRO A 127 1.97 -29.17 -7.55
CA PRO A 127 2.12 -30.18 -6.51
C PRO A 127 2.92 -31.39 -7.01
N ALA A 128 3.34 -32.24 -6.06
CA ALA A 128 3.84 -33.56 -6.39
C ALA A 128 3.30 -34.63 -5.42
N VAL A 129 3.41 -35.89 -5.84
CA VAL A 129 3.04 -37.08 -5.07
C VAL A 129 4.19 -38.08 -5.12
N PHE A 130 4.39 -38.81 -4.02
CA PHE A 130 5.41 -39.87 -4.02
C PHE A 130 4.99 -41.05 -4.89
N ILE A 131 5.94 -41.63 -5.64
CA ILE A 131 5.68 -42.78 -6.54
C ILE A 131 6.18 -44.12 -6.01
N ASP A 132 6.95 -44.10 -4.93
CA ASP A 132 7.51 -45.23 -4.19
C ASP A 132 7.10 -45.18 -2.70
N GLY A 133 7.59 -46.14 -1.90
CA GLY A 133 7.17 -46.30 -0.50
C GLY A 133 5.72 -46.77 -0.31
N PRO A 134 5.19 -46.76 0.94
CA PRO A 134 3.86 -47.27 1.26
C PRO A 134 2.74 -46.46 0.58
N ARG A 135 1.90 -47.13 -0.22
CA ARG A 135 0.86 -46.47 -1.06
C ARG A 135 -0.04 -45.50 -0.28
N LEU A 136 -0.45 -45.88 0.93
CA LEU A 136 -1.33 -45.08 1.78
C LEU A 136 -0.68 -43.78 2.28
N LEU A 137 0.66 -43.70 2.31
CA LEU A 137 1.40 -42.54 2.81
C LEU A 137 1.81 -41.57 1.69
N ARG A 138 1.80 -41.99 0.43
CA ARG A 138 2.35 -41.23 -0.71
C ARG A 138 1.73 -39.84 -0.89
N ALA A 139 0.41 -39.79 -1.01
CA ALA A 139 -0.32 -38.53 -1.17
C ALA A 139 -0.34 -37.66 0.10
N PRO A 140 -0.72 -38.17 1.29
CA PRO A 140 -0.80 -37.33 2.49
C PRO A 140 0.56 -36.80 2.93
N LEU A 141 1.63 -37.60 2.84
CA LEU A 141 2.96 -37.13 3.24
C LEU A 141 3.52 -36.12 2.25
N ALA A 142 3.33 -36.32 0.94
CA ALA A 142 3.73 -35.32 -0.06
C ALA A 142 2.96 -34.01 0.12
N ALA A 143 1.65 -34.08 0.39
CA ALA A 143 0.84 -32.90 0.66
C ALA A 143 1.30 -32.16 1.93
N LEU A 144 1.66 -32.88 3.00
CA LEU A 144 2.20 -32.28 4.22
C LEU A 144 3.57 -31.63 3.96
N TYR A 145 4.49 -32.36 3.31
CA TYR A 145 5.85 -31.92 3.06
C TYR A 145 5.90 -30.69 2.13
N LEU A 146 5.30 -30.80 0.95
CA LEU A 146 5.30 -29.73 -0.05
C LEU A 146 4.33 -28.59 0.35
N GLY A 147 3.27 -28.92 1.09
CA GLY A 147 2.38 -27.92 1.68
C GLY A 147 3.09 -27.06 2.73
N ALA A 148 3.90 -27.68 3.60
CA ALA A 148 4.74 -26.98 4.57
C ALA A 148 5.80 -26.12 3.87
N TYR A 149 6.52 -26.68 2.89
CA TYR A 149 7.47 -25.91 2.07
C TYR A 149 6.80 -24.67 1.46
N ARG A 150 5.70 -24.85 0.73
CA ARG A 150 4.97 -23.74 0.09
C ARG A 150 4.48 -22.70 1.10
N PHE A 151 4.01 -23.12 2.27
CA PHE A 151 3.53 -22.21 3.30
C PHE A 151 4.67 -21.40 3.93
N PHE A 152 5.69 -22.07 4.48
CA PHE A 152 6.76 -21.41 5.22
C PHE A 152 7.70 -20.62 4.31
N VAL A 153 8.11 -21.21 3.19
CA VAL A 153 8.96 -20.54 2.20
C VAL A 153 8.18 -19.43 1.52
N GLY A 154 6.92 -19.66 1.16
CA GLY A 154 6.09 -18.60 0.58
C GLY A 154 5.83 -17.44 1.55
N ALA A 155 5.74 -17.72 2.85
CA ALA A 155 5.69 -16.68 3.88
C ALA A 155 7.04 -15.94 4.01
N ALA A 156 8.17 -16.63 3.91
CA ALA A 156 9.49 -16.01 3.97
C ALA A 156 9.76 -15.10 2.75
N LEU A 157 9.43 -15.57 1.56
CA LEU A 157 9.64 -14.82 0.31
C LEU A 157 8.52 -13.82 0.01
N ALA A 158 7.43 -13.86 0.78
CA ALA A 158 6.17 -13.21 0.46
C ALA A 158 5.75 -13.46 -1.00
N GLN A 159 5.89 -14.67 -1.54
CA GLN A 159 5.43 -15.05 -2.89
C GLN A 159 5.21 -16.55 -3.02
N VAL A 160 4.75 -17.04 -4.17
CA VAL A 160 4.69 -18.48 -4.44
C VAL A 160 6.12 -18.94 -4.75
N PRO A 161 6.72 -19.83 -3.94
CA PRO A 161 8.03 -20.40 -4.29
C PRO A 161 7.86 -21.41 -5.41
N ILE A 162 8.80 -21.41 -6.36
CA ILE A 162 8.91 -22.50 -7.32
C ILE A 162 9.44 -23.75 -6.61
N PHE A 163 8.99 -24.91 -7.04
CA PHE A 163 9.49 -26.18 -6.56
C PHE A 163 10.32 -26.78 -7.68
N GLY A 164 11.62 -26.98 -7.44
CA GLY A 164 12.54 -27.37 -8.51
C GLY A 164 12.07 -28.64 -9.22
N SER A 165 11.55 -29.64 -8.52
CA SER A 165 11.16 -30.89 -9.17
C SER A 165 9.91 -30.76 -10.07
N ASN A 166 9.25 -29.60 -10.09
CA ASN A 166 8.08 -29.32 -10.90
C ASN A 166 7.86 -27.82 -11.10
N CYS A 167 8.69 -27.20 -11.94
CA CYS A 167 8.55 -25.79 -12.30
C CYS A 167 8.82 -25.51 -13.77
N ALA A 168 8.41 -24.33 -14.23
CA ALA A 168 8.75 -23.77 -15.53
C ALA A 168 8.85 -22.24 -15.44
N ILE A 169 9.79 -21.64 -16.14
CA ILE A 169 10.09 -20.20 -16.13
C ILE A 169 10.17 -19.71 -17.57
N LEU A 170 9.69 -18.49 -17.84
CA LEU A 170 9.98 -17.83 -19.13
C LEU A 170 11.49 -17.66 -19.30
N ARG A 171 12.02 -18.00 -20.48
CA ARG A 171 13.45 -17.84 -20.76
C ARG A 171 13.91 -16.40 -20.57
N ALA A 172 13.12 -15.43 -21.04
CA ALA A 172 13.40 -14.01 -20.81
C ALA A 172 13.47 -13.64 -19.32
N THR A 173 12.63 -14.25 -18.48
CA THR A 173 12.71 -14.06 -17.02
C THR A 173 13.99 -14.66 -16.44
N TRP A 174 14.44 -15.81 -16.95
CA TRP A 174 15.74 -16.37 -16.55
C TRP A 174 16.89 -15.45 -16.93
N GLU A 175 16.94 -14.97 -18.18
CA GLU A 175 17.97 -14.05 -18.69
C GLU A 175 18.09 -12.79 -17.80
N GLU A 176 16.97 -12.26 -17.30
CA GLU A 176 16.96 -11.10 -16.40
C GLU A 176 17.53 -11.37 -15.00
N ILE A 177 17.45 -12.61 -14.49
CA ILE A 177 17.86 -12.95 -13.12
C ILE A 177 19.13 -13.79 -13.05
N ALA A 178 19.59 -14.33 -14.19
CA ALA A 178 20.66 -15.30 -14.31
C ALA A 178 21.96 -14.87 -13.62
N GLU A 179 22.34 -13.59 -13.77
CA GLU A 179 23.56 -13.01 -13.17
C GLU A 179 23.45 -12.81 -11.65
N ALA A 180 22.23 -12.67 -11.12
CA ALA A 180 22.00 -12.44 -9.70
C ALA A 180 21.89 -13.75 -8.90
N VAL A 181 21.47 -14.83 -9.55
CA VAL A 181 21.32 -16.16 -8.93
C VAL A 181 22.67 -16.73 -8.51
N HIS A 182 22.72 -17.32 -7.32
CA HIS A 182 23.93 -17.91 -6.75
C HIS A 182 24.19 -19.31 -7.33
N ARG A 183 25.12 -19.38 -8.27
CA ARG A 183 25.42 -20.62 -9.03
C ARG A 183 26.54 -21.47 -8.41
N GLU A 184 27.45 -20.85 -7.66
CA GLU A 184 28.69 -21.47 -7.20
C GLU A 184 28.60 -22.09 -5.79
N ASP A 185 27.55 -21.76 -5.02
CA ASP A 185 27.39 -22.28 -3.65
C ASP A 185 26.52 -23.54 -3.61
N ALA A 186 27.18 -24.69 -3.55
CA ALA A 186 26.54 -26.01 -3.47
C ALA A 186 25.68 -26.24 -2.22
N GLU A 187 25.81 -25.38 -1.19
CA GLU A 187 25.02 -25.43 0.04
C GLU A 187 23.72 -24.62 -0.06
N LEU A 188 23.45 -23.95 -1.18
CA LEU A 188 22.19 -23.28 -1.40
C LEU A 188 21.12 -24.22 -1.96
N HIS A 189 19.88 -23.93 -1.59
CA HIS A 189 18.70 -24.55 -2.15
C HIS A 189 18.30 -23.77 -3.41
N ASP A 190 18.73 -24.27 -4.57
CA ASP A 190 18.55 -23.65 -5.91
C ASP A 190 17.14 -23.09 -6.15
N ASP A 191 16.09 -23.90 -6.01
CA ASP A 191 14.71 -23.44 -6.28
C ASP A 191 14.25 -22.28 -5.38
N LEU A 192 14.80 -22.18 -4.17
CA LEU A 192 14.52 -21.11 -3.22
C LEU A 192 15.31 -19.85 -3.58
N ASP A 193 16.56 -20.01 -4.02
CA ASP A 193 17.38 -18.90 -4.50
C ASP A 193 16.77 -18.26 -5.75
N VAL A 194 16.41 -19.08 -6.74
CA VAL A 194 15.67 -18.63 -7.93
C VAL A 194 14.33 -18.01 -7.52
N SER A 195 13.60 -18.61 -6.57
CA SER A 195 12.37 -18.01 -6.05
C SER A 195 12.59 -16.65 -5.39
N ALA A 196 13.74 -16.41 -4.76
CA ALA A 196 14.06 -15.11 -4.18
C ALA A 196 14.28 -14.07 -5.28
N HIS A 197 15.09 -14.41 -6.30
CA HIS A 197 15.45 -13.54 -7.43
C HIS A 197 14.33 -13.29 -8.45
N LEU A 198 13.34 -14.18 -8.57
CA LEU A 198 12.09 -13.88 -9.27
C LEU A 198 11.46 -12.58 -8.73
N GLY A 199 11.72 -12.27 -7.45
CA GLY A 199 11.33 -11.03 -6.82
C GLY A 199 9.82 -10.90 -6.66
N LEU A 200 9.37 -9.81 -6.06
CA LEU A 200 7.95 -9.60 -5.83
C LEU A 200 7.20 -9.11 -7.06
N HIS A 201 7.91 -8.82 -8.16
CA HIS A 201 7.37 -8.19 -9.36
C HIS A 201 6.91 -9.17 -10.43
N ARG A 202 7.38 -10.42 -10.40
CA ARG A 202 7.02 -11.41 -11.42
C ARG A 202 5.81 -12.22 -11.00
N ARG A 203 4.97 -12.60 -11.96
CA ARG A 203 3.77 -13.41 -11.70
C ARG A 203 4.17 -14.88 -11.64
N VAL A 204 4.17 -15.43 -10.42
CA VAL A 204 4.42 -16.86 -10.18
C VAL A 204 3.12 -17.55 -9.81
N ARG A 205 2.73 -18.58 -10.55
CA ARG A 205 1.46 -19.30 -10.37
C ARG A 205 1.68 -20.71 -9.84
N PHE A 206 0.94 -21.07 -8.79
CA PHE A 206 0.81 -22.46 -8.36
C PHE A 206 -0.41 -23.08 -9.02
N ASP A 207 -0.19 -24.03 -9.93
CA ASP A 207 -1.25 -24.78 -10.60
C ASP A 207 -1.42 -26.15 -9.95
N ARG A 208 -2.57 -26.37 -9.32
CA ARG A 208 -2.93 -27.65 -8.67
C ARG A 208 -3.02 -28.81 -9.66
N SER A 209 -3.20 -28.49 -10.93
CA SER A 209 -3.41 -29.41 -12.03
C SER A 209 -2.09 -29.87 -12.65
N LEU A 210 -0.99 -29.11 -12.43
CA LEU A 210 0.35 -29.46 -12.85
C LEU A 210 0.99 -30.44 -11.85
N GLY A 211 0.49 -31.68 -11.78
CA GLY A 211 1.01 -32.70 -10.87
C GLY A 211 2.36 -33.28 -11.33
N MET A 212 3.18 -33.72 -10.37
CA MET A 212 4.43 -34.44 -10.63
C MET A 212 4.57 -35.69 -9.76
N GLY A 213 5.11 -36.78 -10.30
CA GLY A 213 5.55 -37.92 -9.50
C GLY A 213 7.00 -37.74 -9.04
N ILE A 214 7.29 -37.88 -7.75
CA ILE A 214 8.65 -37.74 -7.18
C ILE A 214 9.03 -38.92 -6.28
N SER A 215 10.31 -39.14 -6.03
CA SER A 215 10.75 -40.18 -5.08
C SER A 215 10.55 -39.78 -3.62
N MET A 216 10.28 -40.75 -2.75
CA MET A 216 10.13 -40.61 -1.30
C MET A 216 11.48 -40.55 -0.58
N ARG A 217 12.59 -40.47 -1.32
CA ARG A 217 13.97 -40.40 -0.80
C ARG A 217 14.18 -39.36 0.31
N PRO A 218 13.55 -38.17 0.30
CA PRO A 218 13.67 -37.21 1.40
C PRO A 218 13.27 -37.75 2.78
N PHE A 219 12.50 -38.83 2.85
CA PHE A 219 12.04 -39.47 4.09
C PHE A 219 12.69 -40.81 4.39
N THR A 220 13.43 -41.40 3.45
CA THR A 220 14.08 -42.71 3.65
C THR A 220 15.56 -42.58 4.04
N ASP A 221 16.20 -41.45 3.75
CA ASP A 221 17.56 -41.16 4.19
C ASP A 221 17.57 -40.14 5.34
N THR A 222 17.86 -40.63 6.55
CA THR A 222 17.81 -39.88 7.82
C THR A 222 18.75 -38.68 7.90
N GLY A 223 19.77 -38.57 7.04
CA GLY A 223 20.65 -37.38 6.94
C GLY A 223 20.16 -36.32 5.96
N SER A 224 19.34 -36.72 4.97
CA SER A 224 18.95 -35.87 3.85
C SER A 224 17.98 -34.75 4.22
N LEU A 225 17.07 -34.99 5.17
CA LEU A 225 16.08 -33.99 5.59
C LEU A 225 16.72 -32.84 6.39
N ALA A 226 17.63 -33.15 7.31
CA ALA A 226 18.36 -32.14 8.08
C ALA A 226 19.25 -31.28 7.19
N LEU A 227 19.92 -31.90 6.21
CA LEU A 227 20.70 -31.19 5.20
C LEU A 227 19.80 -30.23 4.39
N ARG A 228 18.64 -30.68 3.90
CA ARG A 228 17.68 -29.84 3.16
C ARG A 228 17.21 -28.64 3.98
N MET A 229 16.91 -28.84 5.26
CA MET A 229 16.52 -27.74 6.16
C MET A 229 17.67 -26.76 6.39
N ARG A 230 18.90 -27.26 6.58
CA ARG A 230 20.11 -26.42 6.70
C ARG A 230 20.31 -25.56 5.45
N ARG A 231 20.25 -26.17 4.26
CA ARG A 231 20.39 -25.47 2.98
C ARG A 231 19.31 -24.41 2.80
N GLY A 232 18.04 -24.75 3.07
CA GLY A 232 16.95 -23.77 3.03
C GLY A 232 17.16 -22.57 3.95
N TRP A 233 17.66 -22.80 5.17
CA TRP A 233 17.99 -21.73 6.10
C TRP A 233 19.20 -20.90 5.66
N SER A 234 20.26 -21.55 5.17
CA SER A 234 21.44 -20.86 4.60
C SER A 234 21.03 -19.96 3.43
N THR A 235 20.20 -20.45 2.52
CA THR A 235 19.70 -19.65 1.39
C THR A 235 18.91 -18.44 1.85
N LEU A 236 17.94 -18.58 2.76
CA LEU A 236 17.21 -17.41 3.26
C LEU A 236 18.13 -16.36 3.90
N ARG A 237 19.23 -16.79 4.54
CA ARG A 237 20.18 -15.88 5.19
C ARG A 237 21.06 -15.11 4.21
N VAL A 238 21.41 -15.69 3.07
CA VAL A 238 22.20 -15.00 2.03
C VAL A 238 21.44 -13.79 1.48
N HIS A 239 20.10 -13.86 1.50
CA HIS A 239 19.21 -12.78 1.09
C HIS A 239 18.95 -11.73 2.20
N TRP A 240 19.55 -11.84 3.39
CA TRP A 240 19.33 -10.88 4.48
C TRP A 240 20.47 -9.88 4.62
N PRO A 241 20.18 -8.60 4.98
CA PRO A 241 18.89 -8.10 5.49
C PRO A 241 17.87 -7.61 4.45
N GLU A 242 18.27 -7.42 3.19
CA GLU A 242 17.48 -6.75 2.14
C GLU A 242 16.14 -7.44 1.88
N ASP A 243 16.11 -8.77 1.99
CA ASP A 243 14.95 -9.62 1.72
C ASP A 243 14.42 -10.34 2.98
N LEU A 244 14.57 -9.70 4.15
CA LEU A 244 13.89 -10.17 5.37
C LEU A 244 12.38 -10.33 5.14
N PRO A 245 11.72 -11.37 5.71
CA PRO A 245 10.30 -11.62 5.45
C PRO A 245 9.40 -10.41 5.72
N ALA A 246 9.66 -9.66 6.79
CA ALA A 246 8.91 -8.45 7.10
C ALA A 246 9.06 -7.36 6.03
N VAL A 247 10.26 -7.22 5.47
CA VAL A 247 10.59 -6.28 4.39
C VAL A 247 9.91 -6.72 3.10
N ARG A 248 9.98 -8.01 2.73
CA ARG A 248 9.29 -8.55 1.55
C ARG A 248 7.77 -8.40 1.65
N TRP A 249 7.16 -8.65 2.81
CA TRP A 249 5.73 -8.40 3.01
C TRP A 249 5.37 -6.92 2.95
N PHE A 250 6.24 -6.03 3.45
CA PHE A 250 6.07 -4.59 3.30
C PHE A 250 6.07 -4.19 1.80
N HIS A 251 7.08 -4.60 1.03
CA HIS A 251 7.14 -4.33 -0.41
C HIS A 251 5.99 -4.96 -1.20
N ARG A 252 5.59 -6.20 -0.89
CA ARG A 252 4.44 -6.86 -1.53
C ARG A 252 3.14 -6.12 -1.24
N SER A 253 2.96 -5.65 -0.01
CA SER A 253 1.78 -4.87 0.36
C SER A 253 1.73 -3.52 -0.36
N ARG A 254 2.88 -2.87 -0.58
CA ARG A 254 2.98 -1.66 -1.41
C ARG A 254 2.69 -1.95 -2.89
N ARG A 255 3.19 -3.06 -3.42
CA ARG A 255 2.99 -3.45 -4.83
C ARG A 255 1.56 -3.90 -5.15
N LEU A 256 0.94 -4.72 -4.29
CA LEU A 256 -0.47 -5.11 -4.46
C LEU A 256 -1.40 -3.88 -4.39
N ARG A 257 -0.98 -2.80 -3.74
CA ARG A 257 -1.66 -1.50 -3.79
C ARG A 257 -1.40 -0.70 -5.08
N ALA A 258 -0.37 -1.03 -5.85
CA ALA A 258 0.02 -0.34 -7.08
C ALA A 258 -0.47 -1.03 -8.37
N ILE A 259 -0.88 -2.32 -8.32
CA ILE A 259 -1.27 -3.13 -9.50
C ILE A 259 -2.77 -3.36 -9.62
N LEU A 260 -3.53 -3.27 -8.53
CA LEU A 260 -4.98 -3.32 -8.64
C LEU A 260 -5.45 -2.02 -9.31
N PRO A 261 -6.07 -2.07 -10.50
CA PRO A 261 -6.81 -0.93 -11.02
C PRO A 261 -7.90 -0.62 -10.01
N ASP A 262 -8.02 0.63 -9.59
CA ASP A 262 -9.14 1.06 -8.77
C ASP A 262 -10.43 0.88 -9.60
N ALA A 263 -11.10 -0.27 -9.43
CA ALA A 263 -12.55 -0.27 -9.51
C ALA A 263 -13.02 0.80 -8.50
N PRO A 264 -13.91 1.74 -8.87
CA PRO A 264 -14.26 2.88 -8.03
C PRO A 264 -14.74 2.36 -6.69
N SER A 265 -13.81 2.36 -5.72
CA SER A 265 -14.04 1.66 -4.47
C SER A 265 -14.81 2.62 -3.60
N ALA A 266 -16.09 2.30 -3.39
CA ALA A 266 -16.87 2.91 -2.34
C ALA A 266 -15.98 3.02 -1.08
N PRO A 267 -15.95 4.19 -0.42
CA PRO A 267 -14.90 4.57 0.50
C PRO A 267 -14.62 3.48 1.52
N ARG A 268 -13.42 2.88 1.44
CA ARG A 268 -12.96 1.83 2.36
C ARG A 268 -12.84 2.40 3.76
N THR A 269 -13.92 2.35 4.55
CA THR A 269 -13.89 2.66 5.97
C THR A 269 -13.05 1.58 6.66
N VAL A 270 -11.83 1.90 7.07
CA VAL A 270 -11.04 1.00 7.92
C VAL A 270 -11.68 1.04 9.32
N PRO A 271 -12.16 -0.08 9.89
CA PRO A 271 -12.72 -0.05 11.23
C PRO A 271 -11.62 0.32 12.24
N TRP A 272 -11.63 1.56 12.71
CA TRP A 272 -10.76 1.99 13.79
C TRP A 272 -11.04 1.15 15.04
N ARG A 273 -10.01 0.50 15.60
CA ARG A 273 -10.04 -0.11 16.92
C ARG A 273 -8.73 0.17 17.63
N GLU A 274 -8.81 0.76 18.82
CA GLU A 274 -7.69 0.82 19.75
C GLU A 274 -7.28 -0.63 20.08
N ARG A 275 -6.14 -1.08 19.51
CA ARG A 275 -5.71 -2.49 19.53
C ARG A 275 -5.48 -3.00 20.96
N SER A 276 -5.05 -2.13 21.87
CA SER A 276 -4.89 -2.44 23.29
C SER A 276 -6.17 -2.14 24.08
N ARG A 277 -6.82 -3.21 24.57
CA ARG A 277 -7.98 -3.10 25.47
C ARG A 277 -7.63 -2.39 26.78
N LEU A 278 -6.39 -2.55 27.27
CA LEU A 278 -5.89 -1.90 28.48
C LEU A 278 -5.79 -0.39 28.32
N VAL A 279 -5.16 0.08 27.24
CA VAL A 279 -5.01 1.52 26.95
C VAL A 279 -6.38 2.19 26.83
N ARG A 280 -7.30 1.54 26.11
CA ARG A 280 -8.68 2.01 25.99
C ARG A 280 -9.38 2.09 27.35
N ALA A 281 -9.23 1.08 28.22
CA ALA A 281 -9.82 1.07 29.56
C ALA A 281 -9.28 2.21 30.42
N VAL A 282 -7.96 2.46 30.41
CA VAL A 282 -7.33 3.56 31.14
C VAL A 282 -7.83 4.93 30.65
N ARG A 283 -7.91 5.14 29.33
CA ARG A 283 -8.44 6.40 28.75
C ARG A 283 -9.90 6.63 29.09
N LEU A 284 -10.73 5.59 29.07
CA LEU A 284 -12.14 5.66 29.48
C LEU A 284 -12.29 5.98 30.97
N TRP A 285 -11.41 5.42 31.82
CA TRP A 285 -11.39 5.68 33.27
C TRP A 285 -10.97 7.13 33.58
N ARG A 286 -9.89 7.62 32.96
CA ARG A 286 -9.42 9.01 33.12
C ARG A 286 -10.47 10.04 32.72
N THR A 287 -11.26 9.73 31.69
CA THR A 287 -12.35 10.60 31.22
C THR A 287 -13.71 10.22 31.82
N ARG A 288 -13.79 9.57 32.98
CA ARG A 288 -15.10 9.18 33.55
C ARG A 288 -15.91 10.39 34.03
N ARG A 289 -15.24 11.46 34.47
CA ARG A 289 -15.84 12.70 34.98
C ARG A 289 -15.05 13.91 34.44
N PRO A 290 -15.16 14.23 33.13
CA PRO A 290 -14.35 15.28 32.52
C PRO A 290 -14.79 16.67 33.03
N VAL A 291 -13.84 17.50 33.46
CA VAL A 291 -14.10 18.86 33.97
C VAL A 291 -13.56 19.89 32.99
N THR A 292 -12.30 19.73 32.59
CA THR A 292 -11.60 20.67 31.69
C THR A 292 -11.98 20.47 30.23
N PHE A 293 -11.73 21.47 29.39
CA PHE A 293 -11.97 21.41 27.96
C PHE A 293 -11.22 20.24 27.30
N ARG A 294 -9.91 20.09 27.60
CA ARG A 294 -9.10 18.96 27.08
C ARG A 294 -9.70 17.59 27.45
N GLU A 295 -10.16 17.41 28.69
CA GLU A 295 -10.81 16.16 29.11
C GLU A 295 -12.14 15.91 28.40
N LYS A 296 -12.92 16.97 28.13
CA LYS A 296 -14.21 16.89 27.43
C LYS A 296 -14.04 16.60 25.94
N VAL A 297 -13.05 17.19 25.27
CA VAL A 297 -12.68 16.80 23.90
C VAL A 297 -12.29 15.32 23.85
N ARG A 298 -11.41 14.86 24.75
CA ARG A 298 -11.03 13.43 24.86
C ARG A 298 -12.22 12.54 25.19
N TYR A 299 -13.16 12.99 26.03
CA TYR A 299 -14.41 12.29 26.34
C TYR A 299 -15.24 12.08 25.07
N LYS A 300 -15.50 13.16 24.32
CA LYS A 300 -16.24 13.15 23.06
C LYS A 300 -15.56 12.24 22.04
N MET A 301 -14.25 12.38 21.84
CA MET A 301 -13.49 11.53 20.91
C MET A 301 -13.59 10.02 21.22
N LEU A 302 -13.67 9.64 22.50
CA LEU A 302 -13.79 8.23 22.89
C LEU A 302 -15.22 7.68 22.74
N ARG A 303 -16.25 8.52 22.94
CA ARG A 303 -17.65 8.08 23.15
C ARG A 303 -18.63 8.52 22.08
N ASP A 304 -18.38 9.63 21.40
CA ASP A 304 -19.22 10.10 20.31
C ASP A 304 -18.84 9.32 19.03
N ARG A 305 -19.82 8.63 18.46
CA ARG A 305 -19.67 7.81 17.25
C ARG A 305 -20.72 8.14 16.20
N ARG A 306 -21.41 9.26 16.38
CA ARG A 306 -22.44 9.72 15.45
C ARG A 306 -21.83 10.00 14.07
N PRO A 307 -22.52 9.66 12.97
CA PRO A 307 -22.08 9.98 11.61
C PRO A 307 -21.80 11.47 11.41
N LEU A 308 -22.55 12.33 12.10
CA LEU A 308 -22.42 13.79 12.03
C LEU A 308 -20.98 14.30 12.24
N ILE A 309 -20.21 13.69 13.16
CA ILE A 309 -18.82 14.15 13.40
C ILE A 309 -17.89 13.71 12.27
N VAL A 310 -18.17 12.57 11.64
CA VAL A 310 -17.44 12.18 10.43
C VAL A 310 -17.72 13.19 9.32
N THR A 311 -18.98 13.62 9.17
CA THR A 311 -19.36 14.68 8.21
C THR A 311 -18.62 15.98 8.49
N PHE A 312 -18.49 16.43 9.75
CA PHE A 312 -17.73 17.63 10.08
C PHE A 312 -16.26 17.54 9.66
N ALA A 313 -15.63 16.38 9.86
CA ALA A 313 -14.23 16.16 9.50
C ALA A 313 -14.00 15.96 7.99
N ASP A 314 -15.03 15.57 7.23
CA ASP A 314 -14.98 15.36 5.78
C ASP A 314 -15.14 16.69 5.04
N LYS A 315 -14.03 17.21 4.49
CA LYS A 315 -14.00 18.49 3.76
C LYS A 315 -14.91 18.53 2.52
N ALA A 316 -15.29 17.37 1.98
CA ALA A 316 -16.24 17.28 0.88
C ALA A 316 -17.69 17.17 1.40
N ALA A 317 -17.97 16.21 2.29
CA ALA A 317 -19.35 15.99 2.77
C ALA A 317 -19.89 17.10 3.67
N VAL A 318 -19.03 17.86 4.37
CA VAL A 318 -19.45 19.00 5.20
C VAL A 318 -20.12 20.10 4.37
N ARG A 319 -19.79 20.18 3.07
CA ARG A 319 -20.30 21.23 2.17
C ARG A 319 -21.81 21.15 2.02
N ASP A 320 -22.36 19.96 1.82
CA ASP A 320 -23.82 19.77 1.71
C ASP A 320 -24.54 20.20 2.98
N LEU A 321 -23.95 19.91 4.15
CA LEU A 321 -24.48 20.33 5.43
C LEU A 321 -24.48 21.86 5.56
N VAL A 322 -23.35 22.51 5.26
CA VAL A 322 -23.21 23.97 5.32
C VAL A 322 -24.20 24.64 4.35
N ALA A 323 -24.26 24.17 3.10
CA ALA A 323 -25.19 24.66 2.09
C ALA A 323 -26.65 24.57 2.55
N SER A 324 -27.03 23.47 3.24
CA SER A 324 -28.38 23.30 3.76
C SER A 324 -28.73 24.22 4.95
N ARG A 325 -27.74 24.64 5.75
CA ARG A 325 -27.96 25.41 6.99
C ARG A 325 -27.85 26.92 6.79
N ILE A 326 -26.86 27.35 6.02
CA ILE A 326 -26.51 28.76 5.86
C ILE A 326 -26.43 29.21 4.40
N GLY A 327 -26.59 28.27 3.45
CA GLY A 327 -26.63 28.56 2.02
C GLY A 327 -25.29 28.29 1.31
N PRO A 328 -25.32 27.93 0.02
CA PRO A 328 -24.12 27.54 -0.74
C PRO A 328 -23.22 28.73 -1.11
N HIS A 329 -23.71 29.97 -1.03
CA HIS A 329 -22.95 31.18 -1.37
C HIS A 329 -21.82 31.48 -0.37
N LEU A 330 -21.86 30.88 0.82
CA LEU A 330 -20.82 30.99 1.85
C LEU A 330 -19.76 29.88 1.72
N LEU A 331 -19.89 28.96 0.75
CA LEU A 331 -18.89 27.93 0.52
C LEU A 331 -17.82 28.40 -0.46
N PRO A 332 -16.55 27.99 -0.27
CA PRO A 332 -15.55 28.16 -1.30
C PRO A 332 -15.99 27.49 -2.60
N ARG A 333 -15.76 28.14 -3.74
CA ARG A 333 -15.88 27.48 -5.05
C ARG A 333 -14.99 26.24 -5.11
N VAL A 334 -15.51 25.16 -5.68
CA VAL A 334 -14.78 23.91 -5.88
C VAL A 334 -14.60 23.65 -7.38
N TYR A 335 -13.37 23.35 -7.76
CA TYR A 335 -13.00 22.98 -9.12
C TYR A 335 -13.09 21.47 -9.34
N GLY A 336 -12.82 20.67 -8.29
CA GLY A 336 -12.97 19.22 -8.36
C GLY A 336 -12.95 18.55 -6.98
N ILE A 337 -13.69 17.46 -6.84
CA ILE A 337 -13.56 16.50 -5.75
C ILE A 337 -13.27 15.16 -6.41
N LEU A 338 -12.04 14.69 -6.26
CA LEU A 338 -11.48 13.62 -7.08
C LEU A 338 -11.29 12.38 -6.22
N ASP A 339 -11.87 11.27 -6.67
CA ASP A 339 -11.62 9.95 -6.10
C ASP A 339 -10.26 9.40 -6.57
N ASP A 340 -9.92 9.62 -7.84
CA ASP A 340 -8.60 9.32 -8.41
C ASP A 340 -7.73 10.59 -8.49
N PRO A 341 -6.60 10.66 -7.75
CA PRO A 341 -5.65 11.76 -7.88
C PRO A 341 -5.11 11.99 -9.29
N HIS A 342 -5.11 11.00 -10.18
CA HIS A 342 -4.65 11.17 -11.57
C HIS A 342 -5.53 12.14 -12.38
N GLU A 343 -6.80 12.31 -12.00
CA GLU A 343 -7.70 13.32 -12.59
C GLU A 343 -7.18 14.75 -12.36
N LEU A 344 -6.30 14.97 -11.37
CA LEU A 344 -5.63 16.26 -11.20
C LEU A 344 -4.77 16.62 -12.39
N ARG A 345 -4.31 15.69 -13.24
CA ARG A 345 -3.45 16.04 -14.38
C ARG A 345 -4.18 16.94 -15.36
N ASP A 346 -5.40 16.52 -15.72
CA ASP A 346 -6.20 17.11 -16.80
C ASP A 346 -7.27 18.09 -16.30
N LEU A 347 -7.42 18.26 -14.99
CA LEU A 347 -8.39 19.19 -14.41
C LEU A 347 -8.05 20.64 -14.76
N GLU A 348 -8.95 21.36 -15.43
CA GLU A 348 -8.82 22.79 -15.69
C GLU A 348 -8.79 23.59 -14.38
N LEU A 349 -7.69 24.28 -14.12
CA LEU A 349 -7.51 25.09 -12.93
C LEU A 349 -7.21 26.56 -13.28
N PRO A 350 -7.71 27.50 -12.46
CA PRO A 350 -7.32 28.91 -12.57
C PRO A 350 -5.84 29.11 -12.17
N GLU A 351 -5.36 30.35 -12.27
CA GLU A 351 -4.02 30.73 -11.82
C GLU A 351 -3.83 30.55 -10.30
N SER A 352 -4.91 30.60 -9.50
CA SER A 352 -4.84 30.42 -8.05
C SER A 352 -5.86 29.42 -7.51
N TYR A 353 -5.39 28.45 -6.73
CA TYR A 353 -6.20 27.37 -6.18
C TYR A 353 -5.54 26.71 -4.98
N VAL A 354 -6.32 25.91 -4.24
CA VAL A 354 -5.84 25.10 -3.12
C VAL A 354 -6.16 23.63 -3.38
N VAL A 355 -5.15 22.77 -3.25
CA VAL A 355 -5.30 21.31 -3.33
C VAL A 355 -5.05 20.72 -1.95
N LYS A 356 -6.00 19.93 -1.43
CA LYS A 356 -5.87 19.30 -0.11
C LYS A 356 -6.57 17.93 -0.05
N PRO A 357 -6.12 17.01 0.83
CA PRO A 357 -6.84 15.77 1.07
C PRO A 357 -8.12 16.04 1.89
N THR A 358 -9.19 15.29 1.63
CA THR A 358 -10.45 15.43 2.37
C THR A 358 -10.40 14.84 3.78
N HIS A 359 -9.49 13.88 4.02
CA HIS A 359 -9.48 12.99 5.19
C HIS A 359 -8.38 13.29 6.23
N GLY A 360 -7.99 14.56 6.39
CA GLY A 360 -7.03 14.93 7.43
C GLY A 360 -6.82 16.43 7.56
N SER A 361 -5.84 16.82 8.36
CA SER A 361 -5.46 18.22 8.61
C SER A 361 -3.95 18.40 8.52
N GLY A 362 -3.48 19.60 8.15
CA GLY A 362 -2.06 19.95 8.08
C GLY A 362 -1.36 19.68 6.74
N ALA A 363 -2.06 19.16 5.73
CA ALA A 363 -1.56 19.04 4.37
C ALA A 363 -2.41 19.87 3.40
N ALA A 364 -1.77 20.74 2.63
CA ALA A 364 -2.37 21.44 1.49
C ALA A 364 -1.28 22.05 0.61
N ILE A 365 -1.51 22.11 -0.70
CA ILE A 365 -0.73 22.93 -1.63
C ILE A 365 -1.59 24.13 -2.02
N VAL A 366 -1.12 25.31 -1.65
CA VAL A 366 -1.67 26.60 -2.10
C VAL A 366 -0.87 27.04 -3.33
N VAL A 367 -1.55 27.38 -4.41
CA VAL A 367 -0.93 27.87 -5.64
C VAL A 367 -1.42 29.30 -5.89
N SER A 368 -0.50 30.26 -5.96
CA SER A 368 -0.78 31.62 -6.44
C SER A 368 0.49 32.42 -6.70
N SER A 369 0.35 33.52 -7.45
CA SER A 369 1.44 34.44 -7.78
C SER A 369 2.02 35.20 -6.57
N SER A 370 1.35 35.19 -5.41
CA SER A 370 1.85 35.79 -4.17
C SER A 370 2.84 34.90 -3.41
N ALA A 371 3.05 33.65 -3.82
CA ALA A 371 4.02 32.74 -3.20
C ALA A 371 5.47 33.23 -3.35
N ARG A 372 6.37 32.78 -2.45
CA ARG A 372 7.79 33.10 -2.57
C ARG A 372 8.39 32.52 -3.86
N PRO A 373 9.23 33.25 -4.61
CA PRO A 373 9.79 32.77 -5.89
C PRO A 373 10.61 31.48 -5.82
N ASP A 374 11.23 31.21 -4.68
CA ASP A 374 12.05 30.02 -4.40
C ASP A 374 11.23 28.84 -3.85
N ALA A 375 9.95 29.04 -3.51
CA ALA A 375 9.11 27.97 -3.00
C ALA A 375 8.86 26.90 -4.08
N ARG A 376 8.98 25.63 -3.69
CA ARG A 376 8.78 24.46 -4.55
C ARG A 376 7.88 23.43 -3.86
N LEU A 377 7.29 22.56 -4.68
CA LEU A 377 6.56 21.39 -4.18
C LEU A 377 7.52 20.49 -3.38
N PRO A 378 7.04 19.80 -2.32
CA PRO A 378 7.84 18.80 -1.62
C PRO A 378 8.34 17.70 -2.56
N THR A 379 9.57 17.23 -2.35
CA THR A 379 10.23 16.20 -3.17
C THR A 379 9.94 14.77 -2.74
N GLU A 380 9.53 14.56 -1.49
CA GLU A 380 9.16 13.24 -0.98
C GLU A 380 7.71 12.88 -1.30
N ALA A 381 7.50 11.76 -1.99
CA ALA A 381 6.15 11.27 -2.27
C ALA A 381 5.42 10.97 -0.95
N GLY A 382 4.26 11.59 -0.74
CA GLY A 382 3.52 11.48 0.52
C GLY A 382 3.94 12.43 1.64
N SER A 383 4.73 13.48 1.36
CA SER A 383 4.93 14.59 2.29
C SER A 383 3.57 15.11 2.79
N TRP A 384 3.39 15.15 4.12
CA TRP A 384 2.18 15.65 4.77
C TRP A 384 2.44 17.08 5.27
N GLU A 385 2.63 17.98 4.32
CA GLU A 385 3.01 19.37 4.58
C GLU A 385 2.05 20.35 3.94
N TYR A 386 2.03 21.53 4.54
CA TYR A 386 1.38 22.70 3.98
C TYR A 386 2.42 23.54 3.23
N ARG A 387 2.21 23.82 1.95
CA ARG A 387 3.13 24.61 1.10
C ARG A 387 2.38 25.62 0.25
N HIS A 388 3.03 26.75 -0.02
CA HIS A 388 2.56 27.80 -0.92
C HIS A 388 3.59 28.02 -2.01
N VAL A 389 3.18 27.79 -3.26
CA VAL A 389 4.05 27.75 -4.44
C VAL A 389 3.47 28.60 -5.56
N ARG A 390 4.33 29.00 -6.50
CA ARG A 390 3.92 29.78 -7.66
C ARG A 390 3.34 28.88 -8.76
N PRO A 391 2.39 29.35 -9.56
CA PRO A 391 1.79 28.55 -10.64
C PRO A 391 2.84 28.01 -11.61
N GLU A 392 3.86 28.82 -11.93
CA GLU A 392 4.90 28.46 -12.91
C GLU A 392 5.86 27.38 -12.40
N THR A 393 5.88 27.10 -11.10
CA THR A 393 6.76 26.09 -10.48
C THR A 393 6.02 24.79 -10.13
N VAL A 394 4.73 24.71 -10.43
CA VAL A 394 3.91 23.52 -10.17
C VAL A 394 4.07 22.53 -11.31
N ASP A 395 4.74 21.42 -11.02
CA ASP A 395 4.69 20.22 -11.84
C ASP A 395 3.43 19.41 -11.49
N ARG A 396 2.58 19.16 -12.50
CA ARG A 396 1.31 18.44 -12.37
C ARG A 396 1.51 16.97 -12.01
N ASP A 397 2.50 16.31 -12.57
CA ASP A 397 2.81 14.92 -12.23
C ASP A 397 3.28 14.82 -10.79
N ARG A 398 4.08 15.79 -10.35
CA ARG A 398 4.50 15.87 -8.97
C ARG A 398 3.34 16.13 -8.00
N LEU A 399 2.40 16.99 -8.37
CA LEU A 399 1.19 17.24 -7.60
C LEU A 399 0.32 15.98 -7.47
N VAL A 400 0.20 15.21 -8.56
CA VAL A 400 -0.47 13.89 -8.58
C VAL A 400 0.25 12.90 -7.65
N GLU A 401 1.58 12.83 -7.68
CA GLU A 401 2.37 11.97 -6.78
C GLU A 401 2.16 12.32 -5.30
N LEU A 402 2.12 13.61 -4.96
CA LEU A 402 1.82 14.08 -3.60
C LEU A 402 0.41 13.71 -3.18
N ALA A 403 -0.57 13.95 -4.05
CA ALA A 403 -1.97 13.62 -3.82
C ALA A 403 -2.19 12.11 -3.64
N ASN A 404 -1.57 11.28 -4.49
CA ASN A 404 -1.50 9.82 -4.33
C ASN A 404 -0.89 9.43 -2.98
N GLY A 405 0.19 10.10 -2.60
CA GLY A 405 0.80 9.99 -1.29
C GLY A 405 -0.19 10.27 -0.15
N TRP A 406 -1.01 11.32 -0.23
CA TRP A 406 -2.00 11.66 0.80
C TRP A 406 -3.15 10.64 0.89
N VAL A 407 -3.74 10.23 -0.23
CA VAL A 407 -4.86 9.26 -0.23
C VAL A 407 -4.42 7.85 0.18
N SER A 408 -3.13 7.52 -0.01
CA SER A 408 -2.56 6.25 0.48
C SER A 408 -2.38 6.20 2.00
N GLN A 409 -2.35 7.37 2.66
CA GLN A 409 -2.14 7.51 4.09
C GLN A 409 -3.43 7.52 4.90
N LEU A 410 -3.33 7.10 6.16
CA LEU A 410 -4.44 7.07 7.12
C LEU A 410 -4.16 8.02 8.29
N TYR A 411 -4.56 9.28 8.15
CA TYR A 411 -4.29 10.34 9.12
C TYR A 411 -4.73 9.99 10.56
N GLY A 412 -5.93 9.42 10.73
CA GLY A 412 -6.52 9.09 12.04
C GLY A 412 -5.78 8.03 12.89
N GLN A 413 -4.63 7.52 12.45
CA GLN A 413 -3.76 6.62 13.23
C GLN A 413 -2.50 7.28 13.81
N GLY A 414 -2.30 8.59 13.58
CA GLY A 414 -1.25 9.38 14.22
C GLY A 414 -1.45 9.57 15.74
N PRO A 415 -0.53 10.28 16.42
CA PRO A 415 -0.51 10.44 17.88
C PRO A 415 -1.82 11.02 18.48
N ASN A 416 -2.54 11.86 17.73
CA ASN A 416 -3.80 12.48 18.16
C ASN A 416 -4.99 11.51 18.17
N ARG A 417 -4.90 10.37 17.45
CA ARG A 417 -5.87 9.26 17.44
C ARG A 417 -7.32 9.66 17.12
N GLU A 418 -7.51 10.65 16.26
CA GLU A 418 -8.81 11.13 15.80
C GLU A 418 -9.45 10.11 14.84
N TRP A 419 -10.31 9.24 15.39
CA TRP A 419 -10.89 8.12 14.66
C TRP A 419 -11.76 8.54 13.46
N VAL A 420 -12.28 9.76 13.46
CA VAL A 420 -13.20 10.30 12.44
C VAL A 420 -12.53 10.34 11.06
N TYR A 421 -11.28 10.80 10.99
CA TYR A 421 -10.52 10.85 9.74
C TYR A 421 -10.29 9.45 9.14
N GLY A 422 -10.31 8.39 9.95
CA GLY A 422 -10.26 7.00 9.45
C GLY A 422 -11.56 6.51 8.81
N ARG A 423 -12.65 7.26 8.94
CA ARG A 423 -13.97 7.00 8.32
C ARG A 423 -14.26 7.92 7.14
N VAL A 424 -13.53 9.02 6.99
CA VAL A 424 -13.68 9.95 5.87
C VAL A 424 -13.18 9.29 4.57
N PRO A 425 -13.94 9.35 3.47
CA PRO A 425 -13.47 9.00 2.13
C PRO A 425 -12.15 9.71 1.80
N ARG A 426 -11.18 8.96 1.31
CA ARG A 426 -9.83 9.49 1.01
C ARG A 426 -9.82 10.02 -0.41
N ARG A 427 -10.12 11.30 -0.55
CA ARG A 427 -10.27 12.02 -1.82
C ARG A 427 -9.38 13.26 -1.82
N ILE A 428 -9.25 13.86 -2.99
CA ILE A 428 -8.66 15.18 -3.13
C ILE A 428 -9.78 16.19 -3.38
N ILE A 429 -9.68 17.36 -2.75
CA ILE A 429 -10.52 18.50 -3.08
C ILE A 429 -9.64 19.63 -3.59
N VAL A 430 -10.06 20.21 -4.72
CA VAL A 430 -9.45 21.40 -5.31
C VAL A 430 -10.47 22.53 -5.24
N GLU A 431 -10.11 23.60 -4.56
CA GLU A 431 -11.00 24.72 -4.27
C GLU A 431 -10.34 26.07 -4.58
N GLU A 432 -11.14 27.12 -4.59
CA GLU A 432 -10.66 28.49 -4.74
C GLU A 432 -9.68 28.86 -3.63
N LEU A 433 -8.66 29.63 -4.01
CA LEU A 433 -7.85 30.33 -3.03
C LEU A 433 -8.66 31.50 -2.50
N LEU A 434 -8.85 31.55 -1.18
CA LEU A 434 -9.43 32.72 -0.54
C LEU A 434 -8.34 33.78 -0.36
N GLU A 435 -8.65 34.99 -0.79
CA GLU A 435 -7.80 36.17 -0.65
C GLU A 435 -8.55 37.19 0.19
N GLY A 436 -7.88 37.74 1.21
CA GLY A 436 -8.41 38.81 2.03
C GLY A 436 -8.38 40.17 1.30
N PRO A 437 -8.88 41.23 1.94
CA PRO A 437 -8.97 42.57 1.35
C PRO A 437 -7.64 43.11 0.79
N ASP A 438 -6.53 42.70 1.40
CA ASP A 438 -5.18 43.16 1.04
C ASP A 438 -4.53 42.32 -0.08
N GLY A 439 -5.28 41.40 -0.70
CA GLY A 439 -4.77 40.40 -1.67
C GLY A 439 -3.89 39.31 -1.04
N GLY A 440 -3.78 39.31 0.29
CA GLY A 440 -3.09 38.30 1.06
C GLY A 440 -3.99 37.12 1.44
N ILE A 441 -3.43 36.16 2.14
CA ILE A 441 -4.19 35.02 2.67
C ILE A 441 -4.98 35.52 3.89
N PRO A 442 -6.31 35.35 3.92
CA PRO A 442 -7.16 35.93 4.95
C PRO A 442 -6.88 35.33 6.33
N ASP A 443 -7.17 36.12 7.34
CA ASP A 443 -7.12 35.70 8.72
C ASP A 443 -8.22 34.67 9.03
N ASP A 444 -7.91 33.75 9.94
CA ASP A 444 -8.76 32.59 10.21
C ASP A 444 -9.44 32.75 11.58
N LEU A 445 -10.75 33.07 11.53
CA LEU A 445 -11.61 33.31 12.69
C LEU A 445 -12.31 32.03 13.12
N LYS A 446 -12.02 31.59 14.34
CA LYS A 446 -12.51 30.33 14.89
C LYS A 446 -13.44 30.57 16.07
N PHE A 447 -14.71 30.26 15.88
CA PHE A 447 -15.78 30.46 16.84
C PHE A 447 -15.98 29.19 17.66
N PHE A 448 -15.80 29.27 18.97
CA PHE A 448 -16.04 28.16 19.89
C PHE A 448 -17.50 28.20 20.35
N VAL A 449 -18.30 27.29 19.79
CA VAL A 449 -19.74 27.25 20.00
C VAL A 449 -20.11 26.10 20.92
N PHE A 450 -20.74 26.41 22.04
CA PHE A 450 -21.16 25.47 23.07
C PHE A 450 -22.69 25.50 23.21
N HIS A 451 -23.35 24.36 22.99
CA HIS A 451 -24.81 24.25 23.05
C HIS A 451 -25.52 25.35 22.22
N GLY A 452 -25.04 25.57 20.99
CA GLY A 452 -25.58 26.57 20.06
C GLY A 452 -25.24 28.03 20.39
N ARG A 453 -24.36 28.31 21.37
CA ARG A 453 -23.93 29.68 21.71
C ARG A 453 -22.44 29.88 21.57
N CYS A 454 -22.04 30.92 20.83
CA CYS A 454 -20.65 31.33 20.71
C CYS A 454 -20.17 31.91 22.05
N ARG A 455 -19.03 31.42 22.56
CA ARG A 455 -18.46 31.88 23.84
C ARG A 455 -17.08 32.50 23.69
N TYR A 456 -16.32 32.06 22.69
CA TYR A 456 -14.97 32.55 22.45
C TYR A 456 -14.70 32.57 20.96
N ILE A 457 -13.86 33.52 20.55
CA ILE A 457 -13.39 33.68 19.18
C ILE A 457 -11.87 33.62 19.23
N GLN A 458 -11.26 32.86 18.34
CA GLN A 458 -9.82 32.83 18.14
C GLN A 458 -9.49 33.39 16.76
N LEU A 459 -8.57 34.34 16.69
CA LEU A 459 -8.08 34.92 15.45
C LEU A 459 -6.64 34.44 15.21
N ASP A 460 -6.42 33.70 14.12
CA ASP A 460 -5.08 33.34 13.66
C ASP A 460 -4.71 34.17 12.43
N SER A 461 -3.70 35.03 12.56
CA SER A 461 -3.23 35.91 11.48
C SER A 461 -1.83 35.55 10.99
N GLY A 462 -1.49 36.03 9.79
CA GLY A 462 -0.10 35.99 9.28
C GLY A 462 0.44 34.60 8.97
N ARG A 463 -0.39 33.71 8.38
CA ARG A 463 -0.07 32.30 8.09
C ARG A 463 1.26 32.07 7.34
N PHE A 464 1.66 33.02 6.48
CA PHE A 464 2.91 32.98 5.69
C PHE A 464 3.93 34.07 6.08
N GLY A 465 3.64 34.80 7.16
CA GLY A 465 4.48 35.87 7.69
C GLY A 465 4.76 35.64 9.18
N ARG A 466 4.66 36.71 9.98
CA ARG A 466 4.69 36.60 11.43
C ARG A 466 3.33 36.09 11.90
N ARG A 467 3.28 34.82 12.29
CA ARG A 467 2.06 34.21 12.82
C ARG A 467 1.73 34.79 14.20
N THR A 468 0.50 35.28 14.35
CA THR A 468 -0.07 35.70 15.64
C THR A 468 -1.33 34.91 15.94
N GLN A 469 -1.70 34.88 17.21
CA GLN A 469 -2.92 34.21 17.66
C GLN A 469 -3.51 34.94 18.85
N ASP A 470 -4.73 35.41 18.69
CA ASP A 470 -5.45 36.21 19.69
C ASP A 470 -6.79 35.54 20.03
N PHE A 471 -7.27 35.76 21.25
CA PHE A 471 -8.54 35.20 21.73
C PHE A 471 -9.43 36.33 22.24
N PHE A 472 -10.71 36.26 21.92
CA PHE A 472 -11.68 37.29 22.23
C PHE A 472 -12.97 36.69 22.80
N LEU A 473 -13.69 37.50 23.56
CA LEU A 473 -15.11 37.28 23.83
C LEU A 473 -15.96 37.68 22.60
N PRO A 474 -17.24 37.28 22.54
CA PRO A 474 -18.10 37.60 21.40
C PRO A 474 -18.31 39.12 21.17
N ASP A 475 -18.10 39.94 22.20
CA ASP A 475 -18.12 41.41 22.12
C ASP A 475 -16.75 42.03 21.79
N TRP A 476 -15.84 41.22 21.24
CA TRP A 476 -14.48 41.58 20.83
C TRP A 476 -13.55 42.06 21.96
N ARG A 477 -13.85 41.78 23.22
CA ARG A 477 -12.88 42.00 24.31
C ARG A 477 -11.77 40.96 24.26
N HIS A 478 -10.52 41.41 24.15
CA HIS A 478 -9.34 40.54 24.17
C HIS A 478 -9.19 39.79 25.49
N LEU A 479 -8.79 38.53 25.39
CA LEU A 479 -8.51 37.66 26.50
C LEU A 479 -7.00 37.51 26.66
N PRO A 480 -6.45 37.66 27.88
CA PRO A 480 -5.03 37.41 28.14
C PRO A 480 -4.78 35.90 28.20
N LEU A 481 -4.96 35.23 27.06
CA LEU A 481 -4.83 33.81 26.80
C LEU A 481 -3.85 33.65 25.62
N SER A 482 -2.77 32.89 25.83
CA SER A 482 -1.92 32.42 24.75
C SER A 482 -2.26 30.97 24.41
N GLY A 483 -2.30 30.68 23.11
CA GLY A 483 -2.29 29.31 22.58
C GLY A 483 -0.94 28.91 21.97
N GLY A 484 0.14 29.59 22.36
CA GLY A 484 1.52 29.33 21.92
C GLY A 484 2.12 30.47 21.09
N PRO A 485 1.51 30.90 19.97
CA PRO A 485 1.98 32.06 19.22
C PRO A 485 1.88 33.37 20.01
N ALA A 486 2.62 34.38 19.55
CA ALA A 486 2.53 35.73 20.09
C ALA A 486 1.21 36.40 19.70
N TRP A 487 0.79 37.38 20.48
CA TRP A 487 -0.32 38.27 20.13
C TRP A 487 0.08 39.22 19.00
N ALA A 488 -0.93 39.67 18.27
CA ALA A 488 -0.78 40.80 17.38
C ALA A 488 -0.45 42.08 18.16
N ASP A 489 0.38 42.92 17.56
CA ASP A 489 0.75 44.23 18.09
C ASP A 489 0.82 45.21 16.91
N PRO A 490 -0.13 46.16 16.78
CA PRO A 490 -1.23 46.44 17.72
C PRO A 490 -2.32 45.35 17.76
N GLU A 491 -3.18 45.40 18.79
CA GLU A 491 -4.38 44.53 18.90
C GLU A 491 -5.30 44.73 17.68
N PRO A 492 -5.81 43.65 17.06
CA PRO A 492 -6.60 43.73 15.85
C PRO A 492 -8.02 44.22 16.12
N SER A 493 -8.54 45.03 15.20
CA SER A 493 -9.92 45.52 15.25
C SER A 493 -10.93 44.41 14.95
N ALA A 494 -12.16 44.58 15.46
CA ALA A 494 -13.27 43.69 15.16
C ALA A 494 -13.55 43.67 13.64
N PRO A 495 -13.80 42.48 13.05
CA PRO A 495 -14.35 42.38 11.71
C PRO A 495 -15.66 43.16 11.61
N GLU A 496 -15.90 43.86 10.50
CA GLU A 496 -17.12 44.66 10.32
C GLU A 496 -18.38 43.79 10.41
N ARG A 497 -18.30 42.53 9.98
CA ARG A 497 -19.42 41.57 9.95
C ARG A 497 -19.41 40.60 11.14
N LEU A 498 -18.77 40.96 12.26
CA LEU A 498 -18.61 40.08 13.42
C LEU A 498 -19.94 39.46 13.90
N ASP A 499 -20.99 40.26 14.05
CA ASP A 499 -22.30 39.79 14.50
C ASP A 499 -22.92 38.77 13.53
N GLU A 500 -22.77 39.00 12.22
CA GLU A 500 -23.22 38.06 11.19
C GLU A 500 -22.45 36.74 11.26
N MET A 501 -21.12 36.80 11.43
CA MET A 501 -20.28 35.61 11.58
C MET A 501 -20.65 34.80 12.83
N ILE A 502 -20.99 35.47 13.94
CA ILE A 502 -21.45 34.80 15.17
C ILE A 502 -22.79 34.10 14.92
N ASP A 503 -23.77 34.74 14.29
CA ASP A 503 -25.06 34.11 13.94
C ASP A 503 -24.85 32.86 13.07
N LEU A 504 -24.02 32.97 12.03
CA LEU A 504 -23.68 31.87 11.14
C LEU A 504 -23.03 30.70 11.90
N ALA A 505 -22.09 31.00 12.80
CA ALA A 505 -21.43 29.99 13.63
C ALA A 505 -22.43 29.29 14.57
N GLU A 506 -23.33 30.04 15.23
CA GLU A 506 -24.36 29.48 16.10
C GLU A 506 -25.33 28.58 15.33
N ARG A 507 -25.77 29.00 14.12
CA ARG A 507 -26.65 28.20 13.25
C ARG A 507 -25.98 26.92 12.75
N LEU A 508 -24.70 26.98 12.36
CA LEU A 508 -23.93 25.78 11.98
C LEU A 508 -23.80 24.79 13.14
N ALA A 509 -23.79 25.27 14.38
CA ALA A 509 -23.60 24.47 15.59
C ALA A 509 -24.89 23.99 16.28
N ALA A 510 -26.08 24.37 15.80
CA ALA A 510 -27.35 24.26 16.53
C ALA A 510 -27.66 22.88 17.17
N ASP A 511 -27.25 21.77 16.54
CA ASP A 511 -27.52 20.40 17.01
C ASP A 511 -26.31 19.73 17.70
N THR A 512 -25.38 20.53 18.22
CA THR A 512 -24.13 20.05 18.80
C THR A 512 -23.96 20.52 20.24
N ASP A 513 -23.35 19.66 21.06
CA ASP A 513 -22.93 20.03 22.42
C ASP A 513 -21.70 20.95 22.39
N PHE A 514 -20.82 20.75 21.42
CA PHE A 514 -19.69 21.59 21.10
C PHE A 514 -19.22 21.35 19.66
N VAL A 515 -18.91 22.43 18.95
CA VAL A 515 -18.16 22.43 17.70
C VAL A 515 -17.42 23.77 17.58
N ARG A 516 -16.20 23.75 17.03
CA ARG A 516 -15.50 24.95 16.59
C ARG A 516 -15.85 25.19 15.13
N VAL A 517 -16.28 26.40 14.80
CA VAL A 517 -16.63 26.83 13.45
C VAL A 517 -15.58 27.80 12.97
N ASP A 518 -14.94 27.52 11.85
CA ASP A 518 -13.92 28.39 11.27
C ASP A 518 -14.54 29.12 10.07
N LEU A 519 -14.44 30.44 10.07
CA LEU A 519 -14.96 31.33 9.02
C LEU A 519 -13.86 32.32 8.61
N TYR A 520 -13.98 32.84 7.39
CA TYR A 520 -13.15 33.89 6.83
C TYR A 520 -14.01 35.11 6.52
N ASP A 521 -13.51 36.29 6.80
CA ASP A 521 -14.06 37.56 6.29
C ASP A 521 -13.16 38.05 5.16
N LEU A 522 -13.69 38.12 3.95
CA LEU A 522 -12.96 38.61 2.77
C LEU A 522 -13.24 40.09 2.48
N GLY A 523 -13.99 40.77 3.36
CA GLY A 523 -14.45 42.14 3.20
C GLY A 523 -15.74 42.22 2.39
N ASP A 524 -15.80 41.59 1.23
CA ASP A 524 -17.00 41.57 0.37
C ASP A 524 -18.00 40.46 0.74
N ARG A 525 -17.50 39.32 1.24
CA ARG A 525 -18.30 38.16 1.67
C ARG A 525 -17.65 37.39 2.83
N ILE A 526 -18.50 36.64 3.56
CA ILE A 526 -18.07 35.64 4.55
C ILE A 526 -17.93 34.29 3.86
N VAL A 527 -16.90 33.52 4.21
CA VAL A 527 -16.67 32.18 3.67
C VAL A 527 -16.44 31.16 4.76
N PHE A 528 -17.05 29.98 4.62
CA PHE A 528 -16.88 28.84 5.50
C PHE A 528 -15.50 28.18 5.31
N GLY A 529 -14.82 27.90 6.42
CA GLY A 529 -13.55 27.18 6.46
C GLY A 529 -13.68 25.72 6.89
N GLU A 530 -14.02 25.48 8.16
CA GLU A 530 -14.02 24.14 8.77
C GLU A 530 -15.05 24.02 9.90
N LEU A 531 -15.57 22.80 10.11
CA LEU A 531 -16.21 22.40 11.37
C LEU A 531 -15.32 21.37 12.06
N THR A 532 -14.89 21.63 13.30
CA THR A 532 -14.13 20.64 14.06
C THR A 532 -14.71 20.36 15.44
N SER A 533 -14.82 19.07 15.76
CA SER A 533 -15.16 18.61 17.11
C SER A 533 -13.93 18.41 17.99
N TYR A 534 -12.73 18.38 17.41
CA TYR A 534 -11.48 18.00 18.08
C TYR A 534 -10.38 19.05 17.84
N PRO A 535 -10.60 20.32 18.23
CA PRO A 535 -9.58 21.35 18.05
C PRO A 535 -8.25 20.93 18.69
N ALA A 536 -7.16 21.12 17.94
CA ALA A 536 -5.80 20.71 18.32
C ALA A 536 -5.67 19.23 18.75
N GLY A 537 -6.52 18.32 18.24
CA GLY A 537 -6.52 16.91 18.63
C GLY A 537 -6.86 16.68 20.12
N GLY A 538 -7.40 17.69 20.81
CA GLY A 538 -7.69 17.67 22.25
C GLY A 538 -6.53 18.12 23.15
N GLU A 539 -5.45 18.65 22.59
CA GLU A 539 -4.27 19.15 23.33
C GLU A 539 -4.09 20.66 23.20
N SER A 540 -5.19 21.43 23.14
CA SER A 540 -5.13 22.89 23.04
C SER A 540 -4.23 23.50 24.15
N PRO A 541 -3.18 24.23 23.80
CA PRO A 541 -2.19 24.75 24.74
C PRO A 541 -2.68 26.05 25.41
N PHE A 542 -3.68 25.97 26.28
CA PHE A 542 -4.13 27.12 27.07
C PHE A 542 -3.06 27.58 28.08
N ASP A 543 -2.60 28.82 27.96
CA ASP A 543 -1.78 29.50 28.95
C ASP A 543 -2.37 30.89 29.29
N PRO A 544 -2.72 31.19 30.56
CA PRO A 544 -2.67 30.31 31.73
C PRO A 544 -3.69 29.16 31.68
N GLU A 545 -3.33 28.05 32.33
CA GLU A 545 -4.12 26.80 32.37
C GLU A 545 -5.55 26.99 32.91
N ARG A 546 -5.85 28.08 33.62
CA ARG A 546 -7.22 28.42 34.08
C ARG A 546 -8.25 28.43 32.94
N TYR A 547 -7.85 28.84 31.73
CA TYR A 547 -8.75 28.87 30.58
C TYR A 547 -9.16 27.49 30.10
N ASN A 548 -8.34 26.44 30.36
CA ASN A 548 -8.74 25.07 30.08
C ASN A 548 -9.97 24.65 30.93
N ALA A 549 -10.03 25.10 32.19
CA ALA A 549 -11.20 24.89 33.05
C ALA A 549 -12.38 25.78 32.63
N GLU A 550 -12.12 27.04 32.29
CA GLU A 550 -13.14 28.01 31.90
C GLU A 550 -13.87 27.62 30.61
N PHE A 551 -13.14 27.30 29.55
CA PHE A 551 -13.71 26.76 28.31
C PHE A 551 -14.49 25.47 28.58
N GLY A 552 -13.97 24.64 29.48
CA GLY A 552 -14.64 23.42 29.92
C GLY A 552 -16.00 23.71 30.57
N SER A 553 -16.15 24.78 31.34
CA SER A 553 -17.34 25.06 32.14
C SER A 553 -18.63 25.23 31.30
N TRP A 554 -18.50 25.75 30.08
CA TRP A 554 -19.63 25.93 29.16
C TRP A 554 -20.12 24.63 28.51
N TRP A 555 -19.30 23.58 28.54
CA TRP A 555 -19.59 22.35 27.83
C TRP A 555 -20.13 21.26 28.76
N THR A 556 -21.45 21.07 28.77
CA THR A 556 -22.04 19.86 29.35
C THR A 556 -21.99 18.69 28.36
N VAL A 557 -21.17 17.66 28.63
CA VAL A 557 -21.12 16.44 27.80
C VAL A 557 -22.28 15.48 28.17
N PRO A 558 -22.96 14.85 27.19
CA PRO A 558 -24.01 13.89 27.47
C PRO A 558 -23.43 12.56 28.01
N ARG A 559 -24.21 11.84 28.81
CA ARG A 559 -23.81 10.51 29.34
C ARG A 559 -23.60 9.49 28.23
N ARG A 560 -24.34 9.62 27.12
CA ARG A 560 -24.23 8.82 25.90
C ARG A 560 -24.57 9.72 24.71
N TYR A 561 -23.74 9.67 23.69
CA TYR A 561 -24.08 10.20 22.38
C TYR A 561 -24.97 9.16 21.67
N ARG A 562 -26.15 9.58 21.23
CA ARG A 562 -27.13 8.71 20.55
C ARG A 562 -26.98 8.81 19.04
#